data_AF-A0A7X7E2L5-F1
#
_entry.id   AF-A0A7X7E2L5-F1
#
_cell.length_a   1.000
_cell.length_b   1.000
_cell.length_c   1.000
_cell.angle_alpha   90.00
_cell.angle_beta   90.00
_cell.angle_gamma   90.00
#
_symmetry.space_group_name_H-M   'P 1'
#
loop_
_entity.id
_entity.type
_entity.pdbx_description
1 polymer ?
#
loop_
_entity_poly.entity_id
_entity_poly.type
_entity_poly.pdbx_seq_one_letter_code
_entity_poly.pdbx_strand_id
1 'polypeptide(L)'
;HAVGIKGLKLITGNYDKLKTRKIIVFGVGASSGKSNDLKKVVEHNFKGEMAGKIPFFYCRGGFNFQSLSLLDKAMMSALKTKIEMSKKSGMDSETQEFLDSYDNPVDFTDKKYIAPLIEEIRKWC
;
A
#
# COMPACT_ATOMS: atom_id res chain seq x y z
N HIS A 1 4.66 9.64 -4.38
CA HIS A 1 4.33 8.35 -3.74
C HIS A 1 3.46 8.60 -2.52
N ALA A 2 2.37 7.85 -2.37
CA ALA A 2 1.56 7.87 -1.16
C ALA A 2 2.16 6.87 -0.16
N VAL A 3 2.76 7.38 0.92
CA VAL A 3 3.37 6.54 1.96
C VAL A 3 2.51 6.43 3.23
N GLY A 4 1.46 7.24 3.35
CA GLY A 4 0.61 7.28 4.54
C GLY A 4 -0.43 6.16 4.56
N ILE A 5 -0.66 5.56 5.73
CA ILE A 5 -1.73 4.57 5.94
C ILE A 5 -2.91 5.26 6.63
N LYS A 6 -4.07 5.29 5.97
CA LYS A 6 -5.27 5.94 6.51
C LYS A 6 -5.68 5.28 7.83
N GLY A 7 -5.95 6.09 8.85
CA GLY A 7 -6.36 5.62 10.19
C GLY A 7 -5.21 5.19 11.11
N LEU A 8 -4.00 4.95 10.59
CA LEU A 8 -2.87 4.46 11.40
C LEU A 8 -2.42 5.43 12.49
N LYS A 9 -2.63 6.74 12.29
CA LYS A 9 -2.35 7.78 13.31
C LYS A 9 -3.08 7.55 14.64
N LEU A 10 -4.25 6.92 14.62
CA LEU A 10 -4.98 6.59 15.85
C LEU A 10 -4.23 5.53 16.67
N ILE A 11 -3.57 4.57 16.00
CA ILE A 11 -2.77 3.54 16.65
C ILE A 11 -1.44 4.13 17.11
N THR A 12 -0.70 4.79 16.21
CA THR A 12 0.65 5.28 16.51
C THR A 12 0.64 6.42 17.53
N GLY A 13 -0.38 7.28 17.50
CA GLY A 13 -0.57 8.35 18.50
C GLY A 13 -1.02 7.87 19.88
N ASN A 14 -1.53 6.63 19.99
CA ASN A 14 -1.94 6.02 21.27
C ASN A 14 -1.10 4.79 21.62
N TYR A 15 0.09 4.67 21.03
CA TYR A 15 0.88 3.45 21.11
C TYR A 15 1.22 3.05 22.55
N ASP A 16 1.51 3.99 23.43
CA ASP A 16 1.80 3.69 24.85
C ASP A 16 0.67 2.95 25.57
N LYS A 17 -0.58 3.20 25.19
CA LYS A 17 -1.76 2.51 25.75
C LYS A 17 -2.02 1.17 25.07
N LEU A 18 -1.48 0.98 23.86
CA LEU A 18 -1.75 -0.17 23.00
C LEU A 18 -0.58 -1.16 22.91
N LYS A 19 0.62 -0.79 23.37
CA LYS A 19 1.85 -1.59 23.24
C LYS A 19 1.83 -2.96 23.94
N THR A 20 0.86 -3.18 24.84
CA THR A 20 0.62 -4.49 25.47
C THR A 20 -0.34 -5.38 24.66
N ARG A 21 -0.98 -4.83 23.62
CA ARG A 21 -1.85 -5.55 22.70
C ARG A 21 -1.04 -6.08 21.52
N LYS A 22 -1.55 -7.13 20.91
CA LYS A 22 -1.01 -7.68 19.68
C LYS A 22 -1.57 -6.89 18.50
N ILE A 23 -0.71 -6.21 17.75
CA ILE A 23 -1.08 -5.30 16.65
C ILE A 23 -0.35 -5.74 15.38
N ILE A 24 -1.09 -6.05 14.32
CA ILE A 24 -0.57 -6.23 12.96
C ILE A 24 -1.16 -5.13 12.10
N VAL A 25 -0.36 -4.58 11.18
CA VAL A 25 -0.83 -3.69 10.13
C VAL A 25 -0.60 -4.35 8.79
N PHE A 26 -1.56 -4.26 7.88
CA PHE A 26 -1.34 -4.63 6.49
C PHE A 26 -1.88 -3.57 5.54
N GLY A 27 -1.18 -3.36 4.43
CA GLY A 27 -1.58 -2.48 3.35
C GLY A 27 -2.02 -3.27 2.12
N VAL A 28 -2.92 -2.70 1.34
CA VAL A 28 -3.30 -3.20 0.02
C VAL A 28 -3.01 -2.13 -1.02
N GLY A 29 -2.52 -2.53 -2.19
CA GLY A 29 -2.26 -1.61 -3.30
C GLY A 29 -2.11 -2.33 -4.64
N ALA A 30 -2.23 -1.57 -5.73
CA ALA A 30 -2.15 -2.09 -7.09
C ALA A 30 -0.70 -2.32 -7.58
N SER A 31 0.27 -1.62 -6.96
CA SER A 31 1.68 -1.76 -7.32
C SER A 31 2.28 -3.07 -6.82
N SER A 32 3.40 -3.47 -7.41
CA SER A 32 4.13 -4.68 -7.05
C SER A 32 4.65 -4.70 -5.60
N GLY A 33 4.66 -3.55 -4.92
CA GLY A 33 5.16 -3.46 -3.55
C GLY A 33 6.66 -3.65 -3.47
N LYS A 34 7.42 -3.02 -4.36
CA LYS A 34 8.90 -3.04 -4.35
C LYS A 34 9.42 -2.76 -2.94
N SER A 35 10.42 -3.54 -2.52
CA SER A 35 10.97 -3.52 -1.16
C SER A 35 11.35 -2.11 -0.68
N ASN A 36 11.93 -1.28 -1.56
CA ASN A 36 12.31 0.08 -1.24
C ASN A 36 11.12 1.01 -0.99
N ASP A 37 9.99 0.80 -1.68
CA ASP A 37 8.78 1.59 -1.47
C ASP A 37 8.05 1.18 -0.19
N LEU A 38 8.00 -0.13 0.10
CA LEU A 38 7.48 -0.63 1.37
C LEU A 38 8.33 -0.16 2.55
N LYS A 39 9.66 -0.09 2.40
CA LYS A 39 10.56 0.46 3.42
C LYS A 39 10.20 1.91 3.75
N LYS A 40 9.98 2.74 2.73
CA LYS A 40 9.53 4.14 2.93
C LYS A 40 8.18 4.22 3.63
N VAL A 41 7.24 3.33 3.31
CA VAL A 41 5.94 3.24 4.02
C VAL A 41 6.19 2.94 5.49
N VAL A 42 7.00 1.92 5.80
CA VAL A 42 7.28 1.53 7.19
C VAL A 42 7.98 2.66 7.94
N GLU A 43 9.05 3.24 7.39
CA GLU A 43 9.83 4.31 8.02
C GLU A 43 9.02 5.61 8.21
N HIS A 44 8.08 5.89 7.31
CA HIS A 44 7.21 7.04 7.43
C HIS A 44 6.20 6.90 8.58
N ASN A 45 5.64 5.70 8.76
CA ASN A 45 4.52 5.48 9.67
C ASN A 45 4.91 4.95 11.05
N PHE A 46 5.97 4.14 11.15
CA PHE A 46 6.41 3.50 12.39
C PHE A 46 7.76 4.07 12.81
N LYS A 47 7.75 4.83 13.91
CA LYS A 47 8.95 5.49 14.45
C LYS A 47 9.23 5.01 15.88
N GLY A 48 10.49 5.11 16.30
CA GLY A 48 10.92 4.74 17.66
C GLY A 48 10.57 3.29 17.99
N GLU A 49 10.00 3.06 19.17
CA GLU A 49 9.66 1.71 19.65
C GLU A 49 8.65 0.95 18.77
N MET A 50 7.88 1.63 17.92
CA MET A 50 6.94 0.96 17.01
C MET A 50 7.68 0.23 15.90
N ALA A 51 8.85 0.74 15.49
CA ALA A 51 9.67 0.12 14.48
C ALA A 51 10.18 -1.22 15.00
N GLY A 52 9.82 -2.31 14.33
CA GLY A 52 10.17 -3.68 14.73
C GLY A 52 9.23 -4.33 15.74
N LYS A 53 8.34 -3.59 16.42
CA LYS A 53 7.29 -4.17 17.30
C LYS A 53 5.95 -4.38 16.58
N ILE A 54 5.63 -3.53 15.61
CA ILE A 54 4.41 -3.67 14.81
C ILE A 54 4.79 -4.29 13.46
N PRO A 55 4.49 -5.59 13.23
CA PRO A 55 4.69 -6.20 11.92
C PRO A 55 3.78 -5.55 10.86
N PHE A 56 4.38 -5.28 9.69
CA PHE A 56 3.70 -4.73 8.53
C PHE A 56 3.74 -5.70 7.36
N PHE A 57 2.59 -5.98 6.76
CA PHE A 57 2.46 -6.83 5.57
C PHE A 57 1.88 -6.05 4.40
N TYR A 58 2.26 -6.40 3.17
CA TYR A 58 1.67 -5.82 1.97
C TYR A 58 1.01 -6.91 1.13
N CYS A 59 -0.26 -6.72 0.82
CA CYS A 59 -1.03 -7.60 -0.05
C CYS A 59 -1.29 -6.87 -1.37
N ARG A 60 -0.74 -7.39 -2.48
CA ARG A 60 -1.04 -6.81 -3.79
C ARG A 60 -2.51 -7.06 -4.13
N GLY A 61 -3.21 -5.99 -4.48
CA GLY A 61 -4.61 -5.99 -4.88
C GLY A 61 -4.78 -5.68 -6.36
N GLY A 62 -6.04 -5.54 -6.79
CA GLY A 62 -6.39 -5.10 -8.13
C GLY A 62 -6.55 -3.58 -8.27
N PHE A 63 -6.70 -3.14 -9.51
CA PHE A 63 -7.10 -1.78 -9.86
C PHE A 63 -8.15 -1.82 -10.96
N ASN A 64 -9.27 -1.14 -10.71
CA ASN A 64 -10.33 -0.97 -11.69
C ASN A 64 -10.82 0.48 -11.63
N PHE A 65 -10.43 1.27 -12.63
CA PHE A 65 -10.81 2.68 -12.73
C PHE A 65 -12.34 2.85 -12.84
N GLN A 66 -13.04 1.93 -13.51
CA GLN A 66 -14.47 2.02 -13.74
C GLN A 66 -15.27 1.88 -12.43
N SER A 67 -14.78 1.08 -11.48
CA SER A 67 -15.42 0.89 -10.16
C SER A 67 -15.15 2.02 -9.15
N LEU A 68 -14.31 3.00 -9.49
CA LEU A 68 -14.01 4.13 -8.61
C LEU A 68 -15.20 5.10 -8.49
N SER A 69 -15.28 5.77 -7.35
CA SER A 69 -16.21 6.90 -7.15
C SER A 69 -15.86 8.07 -8.07
N LEU A 70 -16.78 9.02 -8.28
CA LEU A 70 -16.52 10.19 -9.14
C LEU A 70 -15.32 11.03 -8.65
N LEU A 71 -15.17 11.18 -7.33
CA LEU A 71 -14.04 11.91 -6.74
C LEU A 71 -12.72 11.17 -6.96
N ASP A 72 -12.72 9.85 -6.73
CA ASP A 72 -11.52 9.04 -6.95
C ASP A 72 -11.14 9.01 -8.44
N LYS A 73 -12.12 8.93 -9.35
CA LYS A 73 -11.88 9.03 -10.81
C LYS A 73 -11.21 10.34 -11.18
N ALA A 74 -11.67 11.47 -10.64
CA ALA A 74 -11.06 12.77 -10.89
C ALA A 74 -9.61 12.83 -10.38
N MET A 75 -9.36 12.34 -9.15
CA MET A 75 -8.01 12.29 -8.59
C MET A 75 -7.06 11.39 -9.40
N MET A 76 -7.53 10.21 -9.79
CA MET A 76 -6.75 9.27 -10.61
C MET A 76 -6.52 9.83 -12.02
N SER A 77 -7.50 10.51 -12.62
CA SER A 77 -7.30 11.18 -13.92
C SER A 77 -6.21 12.24 -13.85
N ALA A 78 -6.20 13.07 -12.80
CA ALA A 78 -5.13 14.05 -12.58
C ALA A 78 -3.76 13.37 -12.39
N LEU A 79 -3.71 12.20 -11.73
CA LEU A 79 -2.49 11.41 -11.60
C LEU A 79 -2.02 10.87 -12.95
N LYS A 80 -2.92 10.31 -13.78
CA LYS A 80 -2.62 9.85 -15.15
C LYS A 80 -2.00 10.97 -15.97
N THR A 81 -2.67 12.12 -16.05
CA THR A 81 -2.17 13.29 -16.79
C THR A 81 -0.81 13.75 -16.27
N LYS A 82 -0.62 13.80 -14.94
CA LYS A 82 0.68 14.17 -14.36
C LYS A 82 1.79 13.19 -14.76
N ILE A 83 1.52 11.89 -14.74
CA ILE A 83 2.49 10.85 -15.14
C ILE A 83 2.83 10.98 -16.63
N GLU A 84 1.84 11.21 -17.48
CA GLU A 84 2.01 11.42 -18.93
C GLU A 84 2.83 12.68 -19.22
N MET A 85 2.52 13.80 -18.56
CA MET A 85 3.23 15.08 -18.75
C MET A 85 4.65 15.09 -18.19
N SER A 86 4.94 14.31 -17.16
CA SER A 86 6.25 14.27 -16.52
C SER A 86 7.35 13.62 -17.37
N LYS A 87 7.03 13.09 -18.56
CA LYS A 87 7.94 12.26 -19.35
C LYS A 87 8.63 12.99 -20.49
N LYS A 88 9.96 13.06 -20.39
CA LYS A 88 10.90 13.40 -21.48
C LYS A 88 11.70 12.20 -22.02
N SER A 89 11.77 11.05 -21.33
CA SER A 89 12.28 9.76 -21.84
C SER A 89 12.29 8.69 -20.72
N GLY A 90 12.12 7.40 -21.07
CA GLY A 90 12.38 6.26 -20.18
C GLY A 90 11.32 5.93 -19.13
N MET A 91 10.16 5.43 -19.56
CA MET A 91 9.12 4.90 -18.66
C MET A 91 9.50 3.50 -18.18
N ASP A 92 9.48 3.26 -16.86
CA ASP A 92 9.63 1.91 -16.33
C ASP A 92 8.36 1.08 -16.56
N SER A 93 8.52 -0.25 -16.63
CA SER A 93 7.44 -1.17 -16.98
C SER A 93 6.26 -1.13 -16.01
N GLU A 94 6.50 -0.94 -14.71
CA GLU A 94 5.42 -0.89 -13.71
C GLU A 94 4.57 0.37 -13.86
N THR A 95 5.19 1.51 -14.18
CA THR A 95 4.43 2.71 -14.52
C THR A 95 3.61 2.51 -15.80
N GLN A 96 4.13 1.77 -16.78
CA GLN A 96 3.39 1.46 -18.02
C GLN A 96 2.18 0.58 -17.74
N GLU A 97 2.38 -0.53 -17.04
CA GLU A 97 1.29 -1.42 -16.58
C GLU A 97 0.23 -0.66 -15.78
N PHE A 98 0.64 0.30 -14.95
CA PHE A 98 -0.30 1.12 -14.20
C PHE A 98 -1.13 2.06 -15.10
N LEU A 99 -0.53 2.69 -16.12
CA LEU A 99 -1.31 3.50 -17.08
C LEU A 99 -2.28 2.63 -17.88
N ASP A 100 -1.82 1.47 -18.35
CA ASP A 100 -2.64 0.51 -19.09
C ASP A 100 -3.83 0.02 -18.26
N SER A 101 -3.68 -0.01 -16.93
CA SER A 101 -4.74 -0.43 -16.01
C SER A 101 -5.93 0.53 -15.87
N TYR A 102 -5.83 1.76 -16.41
CA TYR A 102 -6.96 2.69 -16.47
C TYR A 102 -8.04 2.20 -17.43
N ASP A 103 -7.61 1.62 -18.55
CA ASP A 103 -8.49 1.14 -19.61
C ASP A 103 -8.76 -0.37 -19.46
N ASN A 104 -7.81 -1.12 -18.88
CA ASN A 104 -7.89 -2.55 -18.67
C ASN A 104 -7.81 -2.88 -17.17
N PRO A 105 -8.94 -3.16 -16.49
CA PRO A 105 -8.91 -3.55 -15.08
C PRO A 105 -7.96 -4.73 -14.83
N VAL A 106 -7.19 -4.65 -13.75
CA VAL A 106 -6.23 -5.68 -13.33
C VAL A 106 -6.59 -6.22 -11.96
N ASP A 107 -6.41 -7.52 -11.77
CA ASP A 107 -6.54 -8.17 -10.46
C ASP A 107 -5.31 -9.02 -10.18
N PHE A 108 -4.55 -8.61 -9.16
CA PHE A 108 -3.36 -9.32 -8.69
C PHE A 108 -3.59 -9.99 -7.33
N THR A 109 -4.83 -10.07 -6.87
CA THR A 109 -5.15 -10.69 -5.59
C THR A 109 -4.79 -12.16 -5.60
N ASP A 110 -4.06 -12.58 -4.56
CA ASP A 110 -3.60 -13.96 -4.43
C ASP A 110 -3.49 -14.29 -2.94
N LYS A 111 -4.02 -15.46 -2.54
CA LYS A 111 -3.97 -15.96 -1.16
C LYS A 111 -2.53 -16.13 -0.66
N LYS A 112 -1.54 -16.27 -1.53
CA LYS A 112 -0.13 -16.32 -1.12
C LYS A 112 0.31 -15.05 -0.39
N TYR A 113 -0.28 -13.89 -0.69
CA TYR A 113 0.13 -12.62 -0.08
C TYR A 113 -0.36 -12.48 1.38
N ILE A 114 -1.47 -13.13 1.75
CA ILE A 114 -1.97 -13.12 3.13
C ILE A 114 -1.32 -14.21 3.98
N ALA A 115 -0.68 -15.22 3.38
CA ALA A 115 -0.10 -16.35 4.10
C ALA A 115 0.93 -15.93 5.18
N PRO A 116 1.88 -15.02 4.93
CA PRO A 116 2.84 -14.58 5.96
C PRO A 116 2.16 -13.89 7.15
N LEU A 117 1.05 -13.18 6.91
CA LEU A 117 0.27 -12.55 7.97
C LEU A 117 -0.42 -13.61 8.84
N ILE A 118 -1.00 -14.64 8.22
CA ILE A 118 -1.65 -15.74 8.94
C ILE A 118 -0.63 -16.50 9.80
N GLU A 119 0.57 -16.76 9.25
CA GLU A 119 1.66 -17.39 10.00
C GLU A 119 2.07 -16.54 11.21
N GLU A 120 2.14 -15.22 11.07
CA GLU A 120 2.44 -14.34 12.18
C GLU A 120 1.37 -14.39 13.28
N ILE A 121 0.09 -14.40 12.90
CA ILE A 121 -1.02 -14.57 13.85
C ILE A 121 -0.92 -15.92 14.58
N ARG A 122 -0.56 -16.99 13.89
CA ARG A 122 -0.44 -18.32 14.50
C ARG A 122 0.65 -18.40 15.58
N LYS A 123 1.72 -17.60 15.47
CA LYS A 123 2.76 -17.51 16.53
C LYS A 123 2.26 -16.86 17.82
N TRP A 124 1.09 -16.21 17.77
CA TRP A 124 0.48 -15.56 18.92
C TRP A 124 -0.50 -16.46 19.66
N CYS A 125 -0.89 -17.59 19.10
CA CYS A 125 -1.69 -18.62 19.76
C CYS A 125 -0.77 -19.55 20.57
#